data_AF-A0A225UWQ9-F1
#
_entry.id   AF-A0A225UWQ9-F1
#
_cell.length_a   1.000
_cell.length_b   1.000
_cell.length_c   1.000
_cell.angle_alpha   90.00
_cell.angle_beta   90.00
_cell.angle_gamma   90.00
#
_symmetry.space_group_name_H-M   'P 1'
#
loop_
_entity.id
_entity.type
_entity.pdbx_description
1 polymer ?
#
loop_
_entity_poly.entity_id
_entity_poly.type
_entity_poly.pdbx_seq_one_letter_code
_entity_poly.pdbx_strand_id
1 'polypeptide(L)'
;MLKHQTEVQPNLVKQRGGERCTKVIPEHLSYLVELLEDSGQLPLYDMIDELKTKYGIEVSPTQFVMFDAVCFTLKKIHAEPTDKNSERVKALRRGYVLKVSQFQDRRKRILHFDETNFNLFCTHNYGWSQREKRAVVDEKQERYEQ
;
A
#
# COMPACT_ATOMS: atom_id res chain seq x y z
N MET A 1 -77.97 19.62 -16.10
CA MET A 1 -77.25 18.44 -15.55
C MET A 1 -75.78 18.55 -15.94
N LEU A 2 -74.95 19.18 -15.12
CA LEU A 2 -73.50 19.22 -15.32
C LEU A 2 -72.87 17.97 -14.71
N LYS A 3 -72.08 17.24 -15.51
CA LYS A 3 -71.27 16.10 -15.05
C LYS A 3 -69.98 16.66 -14.43
N HIS A 4 -69.79 16.48 -13.13
CA HIS A 4 -68.46 16.64 -12.53
C HIS A 4 -67.69 15.33 -12.74
N GLN A 5 -66.72 15.35 -13.65
CA GLN A 5 -65.67 14.34 -13.70
C GLN A 5 -64.64 14.70 -12.63
N THR A 6 -64.51 13.87 -11.62
CA THR A 6 -63.46 13.97 -10.62
C THR A 6 -62.18 13.41 -11.23
N GLU A 7 -61.22 14.26 -11.55
CA GLU A 7 -59.88 13.83 -11.97
C GLU A 7 -59.18 13.12 -10.80
N VAL A 8 -59.05 11.79 -10.91
CA VAL A 8 -58.24 11.00 -9.98
C VAL A 8 -56.78 11.19 -10.37
N GLN A 9 -56.04 11.94 -9.57
CA GLN A 9 -54.59 12.04 -9.75
C GLN A 9 -53.96 10.65 -9.56
N PRO A 10 -53.12 10.16 -10.49
CA PRO A 10 -52.47 8.88 -10.32
C PRO A 10 -51.48 8.99 -9.16
N ASN A 11 -51.73 8.22 -8.10
CA ASN A 11 -50.76 7.98 -7.05
C ASN A 11 -49.46 7.46 -7.70
N LEU A 12 -48.43 8.32 -7.75
CA LEU A 12 -47.07 7.93 -8.10
C LEU A 12 -46.60 6.92 -7.06
N VAL A 13 -46.74 5.64 -7.38
CA VAL A 13 -46.18 4.54 -6.61
C VAL A 13 -44.67 4.78 -6.52
N LYS A 14 -44.17 5.11 -5.32
CA LYS A 14 -42.74 5.24 -5.04
C LYS A 14 -42.06 3.95 -5.52
N GLN A 15 -41.28 4.03 -6.60
CA GLN A 15 -40.51 2.87 -7.05
C GLN A 15 -39.62 2.42 -5.88
N ARG A 16 -39.75 1.15 -5.50
CA ARG A 16 -38.85 0.54 -4.52
C ARG A 16 -37.57 0.15 -5.24
N GLY A 17 -36.45 0.74 -4.80
CA GLY A 17 -35.14 0.52 -5.38
C GLY A 17 -34.62 1.77 -6.07
N GLY A 18 -33.49 2.28 -5.57
CA GLY A 18 -32.73 3.38 -6.14
C GLY A 18 -31.26 3.19 -5.79
N GLU A 19 -30.38 4.01 -6.36
CA GLU A 19 -28.96 4.01 -6.01
C GLU A 19 -28.81 4.19 -4.49
N ARG A 20 -28.09 3.28 -3.84
CA ARG A 20 -27.87 3.38 -2.40
C ARG A 20 -26.99 4.60 -2.15
N CYS A 21 -27.36 5.46 -1.20
CA CYS A 21 -26.47 6.50 -0.71
C CYS A 21 -25.17 5.84 -0.20
N THR A 22 -24.11 5.96 -0.98
CA THR A 22 -22.79 5.48 -0.61
C THR A 22 -22.07 6.65 0.03
N LYS A 23 -21.62 6.48 1.29
CA LYS A 23 -20.86 7.52 2.01
C LYS A 23 -19.55 7.90 1.30
N VAL A 24 -19.02 6.99 0.50
CA VAL A 24 -17.81 7.18 -0.28
C VAL A 24 -18.17 7.59 -1.69
N ILE A 25 -17.71 8.77 -2.09
CA ILE A 25 -17.80 9.29 -3.45
C ILE A 25 -16.45 9.10 -4.18
N PRO A 26 -16.41 9.19 -5.52
CA PRO A 26 -15.18 9.03 -6.28
C PRO A 26 -14.02 9.94 -5.83
N GLU A 27 -14.33 11.16 -5.35
CA GLU A 27 -13.32 12.09 -4.83
C GLU A 27 -12.52 11.51 -3.65
N HIS A 28 -13.19 10.80 -2.74
CA HIS A 28 -12.52 10.16 -1.59
C HIS A 28 -11.61 9.02 -2.04
N LEU A 29 -12.00 8.30 -3.11
CA LEU A 29 -11.17 7.25 -3.70
C LEU A 29 -9.91 7.82 -4.33
N SER A 30 -10.03 8.93 -5.07
CA SER A 30 -8.87 9.60 -5.65
C SER A 30 -7.88 10.03 -4.57
N TYR A 31 -8.36 10.63 -3.48
CA TYR A 31 -7.50 11.00 -2.35
C TYR A 31 -6.77 9.79 -1.75
N LEU A 32 -7.48 8.70 -1.49
CA LEU A 32 -6.87 7.50 -0.94
C LEU A 32 -5.86 6.87 -1.90
N VAL A 33 -6.11 6.92 -3.21
CA VAL A 33 -5.16 6.45 -4.21
C VAL A 33 -3.88 7.30 -4.19
N GLU A 34 -4.00 8.62 -4.11
CA GLU A 34 -2.83 9.51 -3.98
C GLU A 34 -1.99 9.13 -2.76
N LEU A 35 -2.62 8.89 -1.60
CA LEU A 35 -1.91 8.43 -0.39
C LEU A 35 -1.19 7.10 -0.58
N LEU A 36 -1.81 6.16 -1.31
CA LEU A 36 -1.21 4.85 -1.58
C LEU A 36 -0.12 4.88 -2.64
N GLU A 37 -0.16 5.84 -3.57
CA GLU A 37 0.91 6.09 -4.52
C GLU A 37 2.16 6.66 -3.83
N ASP A 38 1.97 7.48 -2.78
CA ASP A 38 3.06 7.97 -1.93
C ASP A 38 3.60 6.88 -0.99
N SER A 39 2.71 6.10 -0.37
CA SER A 39 3.06 4.98 0.52
C SER A 39 2.05 3.85 0.43
N GLY A 40 2.41 2.79 -0.29
CA GLY A 40 1.58 1.59 -0.41
C GLY A 40 1.41 0.81 0.90
N GLN A 41 2.08 1.18 1.98
CA GLN A 41 2.02 0.48 3.28
C GLN A 41 0.96 1.02 4.23
N LEU A 42 0.13 1.97 3.80
CA LEU A 42 -0.91 2.54 4.65
C LEU A 42 -1.90 1.46 5.13
N PRO A 43 -2.05 1.25 6.44
CA PRO A 43 -3.02 0.32 7.00
C PRO A 43 -4.47 0.70 6.65
N LEU A 44 -5.35 -0.30 6.62
CA LEU A 44 -6.77 -0.11 6.37
C LEU A 44 -7.44 0.86 7.36
N TYR A 45 -7.11 0.74 8.64
CA TYR A 45 -7.67 1.61 9.68
C TYR A 45 -7.13 3.03 9.58
N ASP A 46 -5.85 3.19 9.26
CA ASP A 46 -5.26 4.50 9.01
C ASP A 46 -5.94 5.19 7.83
N MET A 47 -6.28 4.47 6.75
CA MET A 47 -7.09 5.02 5.65
C MET A 47 -8.50 5.45 6.09
N ILE A 48 -9.13 4.74 7.05
CA ILE A 48 -10.42 5.13 7.62
C ILE A 48 -10.26 6.42 8.43
N ASP A 49 -9.20 6.50 9.24
CA ASP A 49 -8.90 7.67 10.05
C ASP A 49 -8.55 8.89 9.17
N GLU A 50 -7.88 8.69 8.04
CA GLU A 50 -7.62 9.72 7.03
C GLU A 50 -8.93 10.28 6.44
N LEU A 51 -9.87 9.40 6.06
CA LEU A 51 -11.19 9.83 5.58
C LEU A 51 -11.99 10.57 6.65
N LYS A 52 -11.90 10.12 7.90
CA LYS A 52 -12.55 10.78 9.04
C LYS A 52 -11.94 12.15 9.30
N THR A 53 -10.62 12.26 9.25
CA THR A 53 -9.87 13.49 9.56
C THR A 53 -10.06 14.54 8.48
N LYS A 54 -9.98 14.16 7.19
CA LYS A 54 -10.06 15.11 6.08
C LYS A 54 -11.50 15.46 5.69
N TYR A 55 -12.42 14.49 5.68
CA TYR A 55 -13.78 14.68 5.18
C TYR A 55 -14.87 14.55 6.26
N GLY A 56 -14.53 14.16 7.49
CA GLY A 56 -15.50 13.97 8.56
C GLY A 56 -16.36 12.71 8.41
N ILE A 57 -15.93 11.76 7.57
CA ILE A 57 -16.76 10.60 7.20
C ILE A 57 -16.28 9.35 7.91
N GLU A 58 -17.21 8.70 8.59
CA GLU A 58 -17.00 7.38 9.18
C GLU A 58 -17.46 6.27 8.22
N VAL A 59 -16.49 5.46 7.83
CA VAL A 59 -16.64 4.32 6.93
C VAL A 59 -16.30 3.01 7.64
N SER A 60 -17.03 1.95 7.33
CA SER A 60 -16.72 0.60 7.79
C SER A 60 -15.55 0.04 6.98
N PRO A 61 -14.65 -0.80 7.57
CA PRO A 61 -13.63 -1.54 6.82
C PRO A 61 -14.19 -2.32 5.62
N THR A 62 -15.43 -2.81 5.73
CA THR A 62 -16.12 -3.52 4.65
C THR A 62 -16.38 -2.68 3.40
N GLN A 63 -16.39 -1.34 3.51
CA GLN A 63 -16.59 -0.45 2.37
C GLN A 63 -15.38 -0.38 1.45
N PHE A 64 -14.20 -0.86 1.88
CA PHE A 64 -12.98 -0.87 1.07
C PHE A 64 -13.02 -1.84 -0.13
N VAL A 65 -14.08 -2.63 -0.29
CA VAL A 65 -14.40 -3.31 -1.56
C VAL A 65 -14.47 -2.32 -2.73
N MET A 66 -14.76 -1.04 -2.47
CA MET A 66 -14.65 0.04 -3.45
C MET A 66 -13.29 0.15 -4.15
N PHE A 67 -12.20 -0.30 -3.54
CA PHE A 67 -10.88 -0.33 -4.18
C PHE A 67 -10.79 -1.31 -5.34
N ASP A 68 -11.68 -2.29 -5.42
CA ASP A 68 -11.80 -3.16 -6.60
C ASP A 68 -12.15 -2.34 -7.85
N ALA A 69 -12.93 -1.26 -7.70
CA ALA A 69 -13.27 -0.36 -8.82
C ALA A 69 -12.06 0.43 -9.32
N VAL A 70 -11.07 0.68 -8.45
CA VAL A 70 -9.82 1.40 -8.79
C VAL A 70 -8.66 0.43 -9.02
N CYS A 71 -8.95 -0.88 -9.09
CA CYS A 71 -7.99 -1.95 -9.36
C CYS A 71 -6.82 -2.01 -8.36
N PHE A 72 -6.97 -1.56 -7.11
CA PHE A 72 -5.94 -1.73 -6.10
C PHE A 72 -6.16 -3.01 -5.32
N THR A 73 -5.07 -3.73 -5.05
CA THR A 73 -5.10 -5.00 -4.34
C THR A 73 -3.98 -5.07 -3.32
N LEU A 74 -4.25 -5.74 -2.20
CA LEU A 74 -3.25 -6.00 -1.18
C LEU A 74 -2.31 -7.12 -1.65
N LYS A 75 -1.01 -6.86 -1.70
CA LYS A 75 0.01 -7.78 -2.20
C LYS A 75 1.14 -7.93 -1.19
N LYS A 76 1.82 -9.08 -1.23
CA LYS A 76 3.04 -9.28 -0.46
C LYS A 76 4.11 -8.30 -0.95
N ILE A 77 4.72 -7.58 -0.02
CA ILE A 77 5.72 -6.56 -0.32
C ILE A 77 7.00 -7.22 -0.78
N HIS A 78 7.60 -6.63 -1.82
CA HIS A 78 8.95 -6.91 -2.25
C HIS A 78 9.86 -5.76 -1.81
N ALA A 79 10.74 -6.04 -0.86
CA ALA A 79 11.77 -5.11 -0.47
C ALA A 79 12.84 -5.08 -1.56
N GLU A 80 13.00 -3.95 -2.23
CA GLU A 80 14.09 -3.74 -3.17
C GLU A 80 15.31 -3.17 -2.43
N PRO A 81 16.47 -3.85 -2.47
CA PRO A 81 17.65 -3.43 -1.75
C PRO A 81 18.44 -2.40 -2.58
N THR A 82 17.80 -1.28 -2.90
CA THR A 82 18.27 -0.26 -3.85
C THR A 82 19.67 0.25 -3.48
N ASP A 83 19.89 0.60 -2.20
CA ASP A 83 21.20 1.05 -1.70
C ASP A 83 22.30 -0.02 -1.80
N LYS A 84 21.95 -1.26 -1.44
CA LYS A 84 22.86 -2.41 -1.50
C LYS A 84 23.26 -2.76 -2.94
N ASN A 85 22.47 -2.35 -3.92
CA ASN A 85 22.70 -2.58 -5.35
C ASN A 85 23.27 -1.37 -6.10
N SER A 86 23.61 -0.29 -5.39
CA SER A 86 24.33 0.84 -5.96
C SER A 86 25.67 0.40 -6.58
N GLU A 87 26.11 1.10 -7.62
CA GLU A 87 27.38 0.80 -8.31
C GLU A 87 28.57 0.83 -7.35
N ARG A 88 28.55 1.78 -6.40
CA ARG A 88 29.54 1.89 -5.33
C ARG A 88 29.60 0.62 -4.49
N VAL A 89 28.46 0.11 -4.00
CA VAL A 89 28.43 -1.10 -3.16
C VAL A 89 28.80 -2.34 -3.97
N LYS A 90 28.40 -2.42 -5.25
CA LYS A 90 28.83 -3.50 -6.17
C LYS A 90 30.36 -3.50 -6.34
N ALA A 91 30.98 -2.35 -6.52
CA ALA A 91 32.43 -2.22 -6.62
C ALA A 91 33.14 -2.66 -5.31
N LEU A 92 32.60 -2.27 -4.15
CA LEU A 92 33.12 -2.68 -2.84
C LEU A 92 33.01 -4.20 -2.64
N ARG A 93 31.86 -4.80 -2.97
CA ARG A 93 31.66 -6.27 -2.92
C ARG A 93 32.66 -6.98 -3.80
N ARG A 94 32.87 -6.51 -5.04
CA ARG A 94 33.89 -7.06 -5.95
C ARG A 94 35.29 -6.97 -5.33
N GLY A 95 35.66 -5.81 -4.80
CA GLY A 95 36.97 -5.61 -4.16
C GLY A 95 37.20 -6.52 -2.96
N TYR A 96 36.16 -6.73 -2.14
CA TYR A 96 36.20 -7.67 -1.02
C TYR A 96 36.44 -9.11 -1.50
N VAL A 97 35.64 -9.59 -2.47
CA VAL A 97 35.76 -10.95 -3.02
C VAL A 97 37.15 -11.20 -3.60
N LEU A 98 37.72 -10.22 -4.32
CA LEU A 98 39.08 -10.33 -4.86
C LEU A 98 40.12 -10.49 -3.74
N LYS A 99 40.01 -9.73 -2.65
CA LYS A 99 40.93 -9.87 -1.50
C LYS A 99 40.80 -11.24 -0.84
N VAL A 100 39.56 -11.71 -0.64
CA VAL A 100 39.29 -13.04 -0.08
C VAL A 100 39.93 -14.13 -0.96
N SER A 101 39.72 -14.06 -2.27
CA SER A 101 40.32 -15.00 -3.24
C SER A 101 41.85 -15.03 -3.13
N GLN A 102 42.50 -13.87 -3.06
CA GLN A 102 43.96 -13.79 -2.91
C GLN A 102 44.48 -14.46 -1.62
N PHE A 103 43.72 -14.41 -0.52
CA PHE A 103 44.09 -15.08 0.71
C PHE A 103 43.84 -16.60 0.65
N GLN A 104 42.81 -17.03 -0.07
CA GLN A 104 42.55 -18.44 -0.35
C GLN A 104 43.65 -19.05 -1.22
N ASP A 105 44.11 -18.34 -2.25
CA ASP A 105 45.22 -18.78 -3.11
C ASP A 105 46.51 -18.98 -2.30
N ARG A 106 46.71 -18.15 -1.27
CA ARG A 106 47.83 -18.26 -0.31
C ARG A 106 47.60 -19.33 0.77
N ARG A 107 46.53 -20.12 0.65
CA ARG A 107 46.11 -21.17 1.61
C ARG A 107 45.97 -20.67 3.05
N LYS A 108 45.63 -19.40 3.25
CA LYS A 108 45.35 -18.87 4.59
C LYS A 108 43.96 -19.33 5.04
N ARG A 109 43.84 -19.66 6.33
CA ARG A 109 42.52 -19.88 6.95
C ARG A 109 41.82 -18.55 7.15
N ILE A 110 40.58 -18.45 6.68
CA ILE A 110 39.74 -17.26 6.81
C ILE A 110 38.71 -17.56 7.89
N LEU A 111 38.65 -16.69 8.90
CA LEU A 111 37.66 -16.74 9.97
C LEU A 111 36.68 -15.59 9.78
N HIS A 112 35.39 -15.90 9.80
CA HIS A 112 34.32 -14.93 9.71
C HIS A 112 33.70 -14.78 11.10
N PHE A 113 33.69 -13.55 11.61
CA PHE A 113 32.96 -13.17 12.80
C PHE A 113 31.84 -12.24 12.37
N ASP A 114 30.62 -12.55 12.76
CA ASP A 114 29.45 -11.71 12.51
C ASP A 114 28.65 -11.62 13.80
N GLU A 115 28.27 -10.41 14.16
CA GLU A 115 27.42 -10.16 15.32
C GLU A 115 25.97 -10.20 14.84
N THR A 116 25.20 -11.17 15.34
CA THR A 116 23.76 -11.21 15.07
C THR A 116 23.04 -10.36 16.11
N ASN A 117 22.68 -9.13 15.72
CA ASN A 117 21.80 -8.29 16.52
C ASN A 117 20.35 -8.79 16.50
N PHE A 118 19.60 -8.49 17.56
CA PHE A 118 18.14 -8.65 17.56
C PHE A 118 17.50 -7.42 16.91
N ASN A 119 17.09 -7.54 15.65
CA ASN A 119 16.35 -6.47 14.98
C ASN A 119 14.91 -6.41 15.52
N LEU A 120 14.57 -5.31 16.22
CA LEU A 120 13.20 -5.00 16.66
C LEU A 120 12.37 -4.26 15.59
N PHE A 121 12.85 -4.23 14.35
CA PHE A 121 12.17 -3.52 13.27
C PHE A 121 10.92 -4.29 12.83
N CYS A 122 9.75 -3.71 13.11
CA CYS A 122 8.46 -4.24 12.69
C CYS A 122 8.03 -3.57 11.39
N THR A 123 7.73 -4.37 10.37
CA THR A 123 7.18 -3.88 9.10
C THR A 123 5.95 -4.66 8.70
N HIS A 124 5.08 -4.01 7.93
CA HIS A 124 4.00 -4.71 7.25
C HIS A 124 4.55 -5.61 6.15
N ASN A 125 4.09 -6.86 6.11
CA ASN A 125 4.42 -7.82 5.05
C ASN A 125 3.61 -7.60 3.76
N TYR A 126 2.56 -6.78 3.85
CA TYR A 126 1.60 -6.54 2.79
C TYR A 126 1.42 -5.04 2.57
N GLY A 127 1.22 -4.66 1.31
CA GLY A 127 1.00 -3.30 0.89
C GLY A 127 0.06 -3.25 -0.32
N TRP A 128 -0.58 -2.12 -0.52
CA TRP A 128 -1.48 -1.86 -1.62
C TRP A 128 -0.71 -1.51 -2.88
N SER A 129 -1.16 -2.07 -3.99
CA SER A 129 -0.61 -1.77 -5.31
C SER A 129 -1.67 -2.01 -6.38
N GLN A 130 -1.62 -1.23 -7.46
CA GLN A 130 -2.48 -1.44 -8.62
C GLN A 130 -2.34 -2.87 -9.16
N ARG A 131 -3.42 -3.43 -9.69
CA ARG A 131 -3.47 -4.75 -10.31
C ARG A 131 -2.34 -4.87 -11.34
N GLU A 132 -1.76 -6.07 -11.43
CA GLU A 132 -0.60 -6.36 -12.30
C GLU A 132 0.73 -5.70 -11.93
N LYS A 133 0.76 -4.68 -11.08
CA LYS A 133 2.01 -4.13 -10.50
C LYS A 133 2.47 -4.92 -9.27
N ARG A 134 3.75 -4.83 -8.92
CA ARG A 134 4.26 -5.38 -7.66
C ARG A 134 4.20 -4.31 -6.58
N ALA A 135 3.85 -4.68 -5.35
CA ALA A 135 4.03 -3.80 -4.20
C ALA A 135 5.53 -3.80 -3.85
N VAL A 136 6.21 -2.70 -4.19
CA VAL A 136 7.65 -2.53 -3.96
C VAL A 136 7.85 -1.49 -2.88
N VAL A 137 8.75 -1.77 -1.95
CA VAL A 137 9.20 -0.83 -0.93
C VAL A 137 10.72 -0.76 -1.03
N ASP A 138 11.26 0.45 -1.12
CA ASP A 138 12.70 0.66 -0.99
C ASP A 138 13.11 0.26 0.43
N GLU A 139 14.03 -0.69 0.55
CA GLU A 139 14.64 -1.05 1.82
C GLU A 139 15.53 0.12 2.26
N LYS A 140 14.94 1.14 2.90
CA LYS A 140 15.69 2.25 3.49
C LYS A 140 16.53 1.70 4.63
N GLN A 141 17.84 1.72 4.44
CA GLN A 141 18.76 1.43 5.52
C GLN A 141 18.81 2.68 6.40
N GLU A 142 18.04 2.70 7.50
CA GLU A 142 18.32 3.67 8.55
C GLU A 142 19.77 3.43 8.98
N ARG A 143 20.64 4.41 8.67
CA ARG A 143 22.02 4.39 9.11
C ARG A 143 21.99 4.36 10.62
N TYR A 144 22.34 3.23 11.21
CA TYR A 144 22.84 3.22 12.57
C TYR A 144 24.15 4.00 12.57
N GLU A 145 24.04 5.32 12.75
CA GLU A 145 25.15 6.14 13.22
C GLU A 145 25.40 5.73 14.67
N GLN A 146 26.35 4.82 14.87
CA GLN A 146 27.04 4.57 16.14
C GLN A 146 28.53 4.44 15.85
#